data_AF-A0A9Q9XJE8-F1
#
_entry.id   AF-A0A9Q9XJE8-F1
#
_cell.length_a   1.000
_cell.length_b   1.000
_cell.length_c   1.000
_cell.angle_alpha   90.00
_cell.angle_beta   90.00
_cell.angle_gamma   90.00
#
_symmetry.space_group_name_H-M   'P 1'
#
loop_
_entity.id
_entity.type
_entity.pdbx_description
1 polymer ?
#
loop_
_entity_poly.entity_id
_entity_poly.type
_entity_poly.pdbx_seq_one_letter_code
_entity_poly.pdbx_strand_id
1 'polypeptide(L)'
;MIRDFHWDAGPGIGGEQDADEGDRGAEKNGREAVAATTDGERLKITAESELHHRKAEKAYTQLQADTEWAKANDDCHVICIDMQGVVFTPNLTHFNVYYQRQLANYNLCIQEMGTDKPPTMCLWHEGVALRGSIEVASCLLKWAETSFAPLVQAKERKLIIYSDRCCGQNNNWRVLNLMALLVSRGYFSKIEQKFMVSGHSFLPCDRSFATLDKRRKVSTLHTPSDVAEMIRGARQLHPFKVTEMKCADFRQLPDATLKHPPGFLITSMMWLKVTATDPWCVHTKGSHSLYEGWKHWLITKQRKNQPPPAPLFSTTYARAYEDPLPIKKEKHCDLMKMLAYMPAEAQAFYGTLECEE
;
A
#
# COMPACT_ATOMS: atom_id res chain seq x y z
N MET A 1 22.30 -23.94 16.13
CA MET A 1 22.92 -24.40 14.87
C MET A 1 22.22 -23.62 13.76
N ILE A 2 22.77 -22.44 13.48
CA ILE A 2 22.19 -21.41 12.60
C ILE A 2 22.55 -21.81 11.17
N ARG A 3 21.57 -21.81 10.27
CA ARG A 3 21.81 -21.92 8.82
C ARG A 3 21.54 -20.57 8.21
N ASP A 4 22.63 -19.91 7.85
CA ASP A 4 22.67 -18.72 7.01
C ASP A 4 22.11 -19.07 5.61
N PHE A 5 21.15 -18.29 5.14
CA PHE A 5 20.73 -18.31 3.73
C PHE A 5 21.40 -17.14 3.02
N HIS A 6 22.47 -17.44 2.29
CA HIS A 6 23.03 -16.56 1.26
C HIS A 6 22.08 -16.54 0.06
N TRP A 7 21.76 -15.34 -0.42
CA TRP A 7 21.12 -15.12 -1.71
C TRP A 7 22.21 -14.87 -2.76
N ASP A 8 22.54 -15.90 -3.55
CA ASP A 8 23.34 -15.73 -4.76
C ASP A 8 22.43 -15.32 -5.92
N ALA A 9 22.62 -14.10 -6.42
CA ALA A 9 21.96 -13.60 -7.62
C ALA A 9 22.83 -13.89 -8.85
N GLY A 10 22.41 -14.86 -9.68
CA GLY A 10 22.93 -15.07 -11.03
C GLY A 10 22.23 -14.15 -12.06
N PRO A 11 22.85 -13.90 -13.23
CA PRO A 11 22.42 -12.84 -14.14
C PRO A 11 21.35 -13.30 -15.14
N GLY A 12 20.38 -12.41 -15.40
CA GLY A 12 19.61 -12.38 -16.65
C GLY A 12 18.30 -13.17 -16.63
N ILE A 13 17.18 -12.45 -16.45
CA ILE A 13 16.09 -12.22 -17.41
C ILE A 13 15.17 -11.22 -16.67
N GLY A 14 15.40 -9.93 -16.90
CA GLY A 14 14.54 -8.87 -16.40
C GLY A 14 13.36 -8.71 -17.35
N GLY A 15 12.23 -9.31 -16.97
CA GLY A 15 10.97 -9.20 -17.70
C GLY A 15 9.84 -9.56 -16.75
N GLU A 16 9.16 -8.52 -16.24
CA GLU A 16 7.75 -8.59 -15.86
C GLU A 16 7.37 -9.70 -14.86
N GLN A 17 7.94 -9.64 -13.67
CA GLN A 17 7.37 -10.29 -12.49
C GLN A 17 7.39 -9.27 -11.37
N ASP A 18 6.19 -8.74 -11.08
CA ASP A 18 5.74 -8.12 -9.81
C ASP A 18 4.66 -7.06 -10.06
N ALA A 19 3.63 -7.44 -10.83
CA ALA A 19 2.34 -6.75 -10.88
C ALA A 19 1.15 -7.68 -11.19
N ASP A 20 1.40 -8.99 -11.39
CA ASP A 20 0.44 -9.88 -12.06
C ASP A 20 0.00 -11.07 -11.18
N GLU A 21 0.17 -11.02 -9.86
CA GLU A 21 -0.30 -12.14 -9.00
C GLU A 21 -1.83 -12.25 -8.91
N GLY A 22 -2.56 -11.17 -9.21
CA GLY A 22 -4.02 -11.12 -9.14
C GLY A 22 -4.72 -11.87 -10.27
N ASP A 23 -4.34 -11.59 -11.53
CA ASP A 23 -4.95 -12.21 -12.72
C ASP A 23 -4.50 -13.68 -12.87
N ARG A 24 -3.25 -13.96 -12.43
CA ARG A 24 -2.72 -15.33 -12.36
C ARG A 24 -3.52 -16.25 -11.44
N GLY A 25 -4.21 -15.76 -10.40
CA GLY A 25 -4.98 -16.62 -9.48
C GLY A 25 -6.26 -17.19 -10.11
N ALA A 26 -7.02 -16.35 -10.82
CA ALA A 26 -8.26 -16.76 -11.50
C ALA A 26 -7.95 -17.60 -12.75
N GLU A 27 -6.95 -17.20 -13.55
CA GLU A 27 -6.48 -18.01 -14.68
C GLU A 27 -5.89 -19.36 -14.22
N LYS A 28 -5.17 -19.39 -13.09
CA LYS A 28 -4.60 -20.62 -12.53
C LYS A 28 -5.70 -21.58 -12.07
N ASN A 29 -6.72 -21.12 -11.34
CA ASN A 29 -7.83 -21.98 -10.94
C ASN A 29 -8.62 -22.52 -12.15
N GLY A 30 -8.80 -21.71 -13.19
CA GLY A 30 -9.39 -22.14 -14.46
C GLY A 30 -8.55 -23.19 -15.20
N ARG A 31 -7.23 -22.99 -15.27
CA ARG A 31 -6.29 -23.95 -15.88
C ARG A 31 -6.15 -25.24 -15.05
N GLU A 32 -6.18 -25.15 -13.73
CA GLU A 32 -6.13 -26.29 -12.79
C GLU A 32 -7.42 -27.12 -12.81
N ALA A 33 -8.59 -26.49 -12.96
CA ALA A 33 -9.86 -27.21 -13.13
C ALA A 33 -9.91 -28.01 -14.45
N VAL A 34 -9.32 -27.47 -15.52
CA VAL A 34 -9.19 -28.16 -16.83
C VAL A 34 -8.13 -29.28 -16.77
N ALA A 35 -7.08 -29.12 -15.95
CA ALA A 35 -6.01 -30.10 -15.76
C ALA A 35 -6.31 -31.18 -14.70
N ALA A 36 -7.37 -31.03 -13.91
CA ALA A 36 -7.75 -31.99 -12.88
C ALA A 36 -8.17 -33.34 -13.49
N THR A 37 -7.58 -34.41 -12.97
CA THR A 37 -7.66 -35.78 -13.52
C THR A 37 -8.83 -36.59 -12.98
N THR A 38 -9.47 -36.10 -11.92
CA THR A 38 -10.63 -36.75 -11.29
C THR A 38 -11.78 -35.75 -11.07
N ASP A 39 -13.01 -36.25 -11.13
CA ASP A 39 -14.22 -35.43 -10.90
C ASP A 39 -14.26 -34.84 -9.49
N GLY A 40 -13.68 -35.53 -8.50
CA GLY A 40 -13.55 -35.05 -7.12
C GLY A 40 -12.63 -33.84 -6.98
N GLU A 41 -11.52 -33.79 -7.71
CA GLU A 41 -10.61 -32.63 -7.73
C GLU A 41 -11.28 -31.43 -8.42
N ARG A 42 -11.99 -31.65 -9.53
CA ARG A 42 -12.76 -30.59 -10.23
C ARG A 42 -13.83 -29.98 -9.34
N LEU A 43 -14.60 -30.81 -8.63
CA LEU A 43 -15.61 -30.36 -7.68
C LEU A 43 -14.99 -29.53 -6.55
N LYS A 44 -13.83 -29.94 -6.03
CA LYS A 44 -13.13 -29.21 -4.97
C LYS A 44 -12.63 -27.84 -5.44
N ILE A 45 -11.96 -27.77 -6.60
CA ILE A 45 -11.47 -26.51 -7.19
C ILE A 45 -12.65 -25.56 -7.49
N THR A 46 -13.75 -26.10 -8.03
CA THR A 46 -14.96 -25.31 -8.33
C THR A 46 -15.59 -24.76 -7.05
N ALA A 47 -15.76 -25.58 -6.02
CA ALA A 47 -16.30 -25.14 -4.73
C ALA A 47 -15.41 -24.10 -4.03
N GLU A 48 -14.08 -24.27 -4.10
CA GLU A 48 -13.11 -23.29 -3.57
C GLU A 48 -13.18 -21.96 -4.32
N SER A 49 -13.31 -21.99 -5.64
CA SER A 49 -13.48 -20.80 -6.49
C SER A 49 -14.81 -20.08 -6.21
N GLU A 50 -15.92 -20.79 -6.11
CA GLU A 50 -17.22 -20.19 -5.75
C GLU A 50 -17.21 -19.57 -4.36
N LEU A 51 -16.62 -20.27 -3.38
CA LEU A 51 -16.45 -19.74 -2.03
C LEU A 51 -15.58 -18.47 -2.05
N HIS A 52 -14.54 -18.44 -2.87
CA HIS A 52 -13.68 -17.29 -3.05
C HIS A 52 -14.44 -16.09 -3.64
N HIS A 53 -15.23 -16.32 -4.69
CA HIS A 53 -16.11 -15.30 -5.28
C HIS A 53 -17.10 -14.72 -4.26
N ARG A 54 -17.80 -15.57 -3.52
CA ARG A 54 -18.74 -15.13 -2.47
C ARG A 54 -18.05 -14.30 -1.38
N LYS A 55 -16.79 -14.60 -1.05
CA LYS A 55 -16.02 -13.79 -0.09
C LYS A 55 -15.68 -12.41 -0.66
N ALA A 56 -15.29 -12.34 -1.94
CA ALA A 56 -15.01 -11.07 -2.62
C ALA A 56 -16.27 -10.19 -2.71
N GLU A 57 -17.41 -10.76 -3.13
CA GLU A 57 -18.70 -10.06 -3.17
C GLU A 57 -19.10 -9.47 -1.80
N LYS A 58 -18.86 -10.21 -0.71
CA LYS A 58 -19.11 -9.71 0.65
C LYS A 58 -18.19 -8.55 1.02
N ALA A 59 -16.91 -8.60 0.65
CA ALA A 59 -15.98 -7.50 0.89
C ALA A 59 -16.45 -6.22 0.16
N TYR A 60 -16.89 -6.36 -1.09
CA TYR A 60 -17.45 -5.26 -1.87
C TYR A 60 -18.75 -4.71 -1.33
N THR A 61 -19.67 -5.59 -0.98
CA THR A 61 -20.96 -5.18 -0.39
C THR A 61 -20.69 -4.36 0.88
N GLN A 62 -19.70 -4.77 1.68
CA GLN A 62 -19.29 -3.99 2.85
C GLN A 62 -18.68 -2.64 2.46
N LEU A 63 -17.77 -2.60 1.47
CA LEU A 63 -17.18 -1.35 0.99
C LEU A 63 -18.26 -0.37 0.53
N GLN A 64 -19.25 -0.86 -0.23
CA GLN A 64 -20.36 -0.04 -0.70
C GLN A 64 -21.21 0.45 0.49
N ALA A 65 -21.56 -0.42 1.43
CA ALA A 65 -22.32 -0.05 2.62
C ALA A 65 -21.60 1.01 3.47
N ASP A 66 -20.29 0.83 3.71
CA ASP A 66 -19.49 1.81 4.44
C ASP A 66 -19.38 3.13 3.68
N THR A 67 -19.29 3.07 2.34
CA THR A 67 -19.26 4.27 1.48
C THR A 67 -20.57 5.05 1.54
N GLU A 68 -21.72 4.36 1.46
CA GLU A 68 -23.02 5.03 1.62
C GLU A 68 -23.19 5.60 3.03
N TRP A 69 -22.69 4.91 4.06
CA TRP A 69 -22.67 5.44 5.41
C TRP A 69 -21.82 6.71 5.52
N ALA A 70 -20.63 6.74 4.93
CA ALA A 70 -19.74 7.89 4.91
C ALA A 70 -20.38 9.12 4.24
N LYS A 71 -21.13 8.94 3.15
CA LYS A 71 -21.87 10.03 2.49
C LYS A 71 -22.89 10.72 3.40
N ALA A 72 -23.45 9.97 4.35
CA ALA A 72 -24.45 10.47 5.29
C ALA A 72 -23.84 10.92 6.63
N ASN A 73 -22.53 10.71 6.85
CA ASN A 73 -21.86 10.93 8.13
C ASN A 73 -20.48 11.55 7.92
N ASP A 74 -20.37 12.87 8.04
CA ASP A 74 -19.14 13.63 7.80
C ASP A 74 -17.96 13.21 8.69
N ASP A 75 -18.23 12.64 9.88
CA ASP A 75 -17.21 12.13 10.80
C ASP A 75 -16.71 10.71 10.45
N CYS A 76 -17.23 10.08 9.40
CA CYS A 76 -16.82 8.76 8.93
C CYS A 76 -16.12 8.85 7.58
N HIS A 77 -14.81 8.63 7.56
CA HIS A 77 -14.01 8.61 6.34
C HIS A 77 -13.74 7.18 5.91
N VAL A 78 -14.05 6.86 4.66
CA VAL A 78 -13.71 5.58 4.04
C VAL A 78 -12.65 5.85 2.99
N ILE A 79 -11.51 5.17 3.08
CA ILE A 79 -10.45 5.27 2.06
C ILE A 79 -10.16 3.91 1.47
N CYS A 80 -9.87 3.87 0.17
CA CYS A 80 -9.22 2.75 -0.48
C CYS A 80 -7.77 3.13 -0.75
N ILE A 81 -6.84 2.23 -0.41
CA ILE A 81 -5.42 2.40 -0.67
C ILE A 81 -4.89 1.25 -1.49
N ASP A 82 -4.03 1.58 -2.45
CA ASP A 82 -3.36 0.58 -3.27
C ASP A 82 -2.08 1.14 -3.90
N MET A 83 -1.15 0.26 -4.23
CA MET A 83 0.12 0.60 -4.87
C MET A 83 0.03 0.35 -6.38
N GLN A 84 0.32 1.37 -7.19
CA GLN A 84 0.42 1.18 -8.64
C GLN A 84 1.59 0.24 -8.95
N GLY A 85 1.47 -0.50 -10.07
CA GLY A 85 2.62 -1.11 -10.73
C GLY A 85 3.73 -0.08 -11.00
N VAL A 86 4.99 -0.53 -10.97
CA VAL A 86 6.15 0.37 -11.09
C VAL A 86 6.11 1.13 -12.43
N VAL A 87 6.35 2.45 -12.36
CA VAL A 87 6.49 3.30 -13.54
C VAL A 87 7.97 3.55 -13.79
N PHE A 88 8.49 3.15 -14.94
CA PHE A 88 9.91 3.30 -15.26
C PHE A 88 10.18 4.58 -16.06
N THR A 89 11.27 5.28 -15.69
CA THR A 89 11.80 6.41 -16.44
C THR A 89 13.32 6.24 -16.69
N PRO A 90 13.84 6.62 -17.86
CA PRO A 90 13.11 7.21 -18.98
C PRO A 90 12.38 6.13 -19.81
N ASN A 91 11.17 6.38 -20.31
CA ASN A 91 10.38 5.40 -21.09
C ASN A 91 10.70 5.41 -22.60
N LEU A 92 11.99 5.41 -22.94
CA LEU A 92 12.45 5.50 -24.33
C LEU A 92 12.06 4.25 -25.15
N THR A 93 11.69 4.46 -26.41
CA THR A 93 11.28 3.39 -27.34
C THR A 93 12.42 2.86 -28.23
N HIS A 94 13.66 3.26 -27.95
CA HIS A 94 14.82 2.87 -28.76
C HIS A 94 15.27 1.43 -28.44
N PHE A 95 15.59 0.63 -29.46
CA PHE A 95 15.93 -0.80 -29.28
C PHE A 95 17.08 -1.06 -28.31
N ASN A 96 18.08 -0.17 -28.28
CA ASN A 96 19.21 -0.24 -27.34
C ASN A 96 18.82 -0.08 -25.86
N VAL A 97 17.66 0.52 -25.57
CA VAL A 97 17.18 0.79 -24.21
C VAL A 97 16.36 -0.38 -23.66
N TYR A 98 15.88 -1.28 -24.53
CA TYR A 98 14.98 -2.38 -24.14
C TYR A 98 15.56 -3.30 -23.05
N TYR A 99 16.88 -3.51 -23.05
CA TYR A 99 17.56 -4.38 -22.08
C TYR A 99 18.21 -3.61 -20.92
N GLN A 100 18.05 -2.29 -20.88
CA GLN A 100 18.71 -1.44 -19.91
C GLN A 100 17.81 -1.18 -18.70
N ARG A 101 18.40 -1.17 -17.50
CA ARG A 101 17.66 -0.92 -16.27
C ARG A 101 17.27 0.56 -16.16
N GLN A 102 15.97 0.80 -16.02
CA GLN A 102 15.40 2.14 -15.85
C GLN A 102 15.18 2.46 -14.37
N LEU A 103 15.00 3.75 -14.07
CA LEU A 103 14.70 4.24 -12.74
C LEU A 103 13.25 3.91 -12.38
N ALA A 104 13.05 3.29 -11.23
CA ALA A 104 11.74 2.93 -10.73
C ALA A 104 11.07 4.10 -10.01
N ASN A 105 9.84 4.41 -10.42
CA ASN A 105 8.94 5.34 -9.75
C ASN A 105 7.80 4.57 -9.11
N TYR A 106 7.47 4.93 -7.87
CA TYR A 106 6.48 4.30 -7.03
C TYR A 106 5.35 5.28 -6.74
N ASN A 107 4.12 4.79 -6.78
CA ASN A 107 2.94 5.60 -6.57
C ASN A 107 1.93 4.86 -5.68
N LEU A 108 1.63 5.42 -4.51
CA LEU A 108 0.54 4.97 -3.64
C LEU A 108 -0.70 5.83 -3.89
N CYS A 109 -1.81 5.22 -4.26
CA CYS A 109 -3.10 5.89 -4.35
C CYS A 109 -3.82 5.84 -3.00
N ILE A 110 -4.36 6.97 -2.58
CA ILE A 110 -5.30 7.10 -1.47
C ILE A 110 -6.56 7.76 -2.03
N GLN A 111 -7.62 6.96 -2.21
CA GLN A 111 -8.92 7.42 -2.67
C GLN A 111 -9.90 7.50 -1.49
N GLU A 112 -10.38 8.70 -1.18
CA GLU A 112 -11.49 8.88 -0.23
C GLU A 112 -12.82 8.58 -0.95
N MET A 113 -13.58 7.63 -0.40
CA MET A 113 -14.84 7.14 -0.96
C MET A 113 -16.00 7.96 -0.44
N GLY A 114 -17.05 8.13 -1.25
CA GLY A 114 -18.25 8.87 -0.84
C GLY A 114 -18.06 10.38 -0.80
N THR A 115 -16.98 10.90 -1.40
CA THR A 115 -16.69 12.34 -1.49
C THR A 115 -16.28 12.71 -2.91
N ASP A 116 -16.37 13.99 -3.26
CA ASP A 116 -15.86 14.52 -4.54
C ASP A 116 -14.36 14.88 -4.49
N LYS A 117 -13.67 14.55 -3.39
CA LYS A 117 -12.25 14.82 -3.25
C LYS A 117 -11.46 14.00 -4.27
N PRO A 118 -10.48 14.60 -4.96
CA PRO A 118 -9.68 13.87 -5.91
C PRO A 118 -8.80 12.83 -5.19
N PRO A 119 -8.57 11.65 -5.79
CA PRO A 119 -7.58 10.70 -5.32
C PRO A 119 -6.21 11.36 -5.13
N THR A 120 -5.57 11.06 -4.00
CA THR A 120 -4.21 11.50 -3.69
C THR A 120 -3.22 10.45 -4.18
N MET A 121 -2.26 10.88 -5.00
CA MET A 121 -1.18 10.07 -5.55
C MET A 121 0.13 10.44 -4.84
N CYS A 122 0.55 9.62 -3.89
CA CYS A 122 1.83 9.78 -3.21
C CYS A 122 2.93 9.20 -4.10
N LEU A 123 3.75 10.06 -4.71
CA LEU A 123 4.73 9.70 -5.73
C LEU A 123 6.16 9.86 -5.20
N TRP A 124 7.02 8.88 -5.43
CA TRP A 124 8.47 8.97 -5.22
C TRP A 124 9.23 8.04 -6.16
N HIS A 125 10.56 8.17 -6.21
CA HIS A 125 11.41 7.24 -6.97
C HIS A 125 12.34 6.47 -6.04
N GLU A 126 12.96 5.40 -6.55
CA GLU A 126 13.80 4.48 -5.76
C GLU A 126 15.05 5.14 -5.14
N GLY A 127 15.47 6.30 -5.65
CA GLY A 127 16.53 7.11 -5.07
C GLY A 127 16.07 7.97 -3.88
N VAL A 128 14.76 8.01 -3.57
CA VAL A 128 14.23 8.72 -2.39
C VAL A 128 13.97 7.76 -1.24
N ALA A 129 13.33 6.63 -1.56
CA ALA A 129 12.88 5.63 -0.60
C ALA A 129 12.57 4.30 -1.31
N LEU A 130 12.45 3.23 -0.53
CA LEU A 130 12.09 1.90 -1.03
C LEU A 130 10.58 1.79 -1.33
N ARG A 131 10.01 0.58 -1.34
CA ARG A 131 8.61 0.31 -1.72
C ARG A 131 7.90 -0.63 -0.74
N GLY A 132 8.17 -0.49 0.55
CA GLY A 132 7.67 -1.34 1.63
C GLY A 132 6.69 -0.64 2.57
N SER A 133 6.43 -1.31 3.70
CA SER A 133 5.47 -0.85 4.72
C SER A 133 5.86 0.45 5.42
N ILE A 134 7.15 0.83 5.46
CA ILE A 134 7.58 2.13 6.00
C ILE A 134 7.04 3.25 5.11
N GLU A 135 7.15 3.10 3.79
CA GLU A 135 6.71 4.10 2.83
C GLU A 135 5.19 4.23 2.82
N VAL A 136 4.48 3.10 2.81
CA VAL A 136 3.02 3.08 2.89
C VAL A 136 2.53 3.74 4.18
N ALA A 137 3.10 3.36 5.33
CA ALA A 137 2.72 3.93 6.61
C ALA A 137 3.03 5.44 6.69
N SER A 138 4.16 5.89 6.12
CA SER A 138 4.53 7.30 6.08
C SER A 138 3.60 8.12 5.17
N CYS A 139 3.20 7.57 4.01
CA CYS A 139 2.21 8.20 3.14
C CYS A 139 0.86 8.37 3.84
N LEU A 140 0.38 7.31 4.52
CA LEU A 140 -0.85 7.36 5.32
C LEU A 140 -0.76 8.37 6.47
N LEU A 141 0.38 8.43 7.17
CA LEU A 141 0.63 9.41 8.23
C LEU A 141 0.54 10.84 7.67
N LYS A 142 1.29 11.14 6.62
CA LYS A 142 1.28 12.47 5.98
C LYS A 142 -0.11 12.84 5.45
N TRP A 143 -0.82 11.90 4.84
CA TRP A 143 -2.21 12.10 4.40
C TRP A 143 -3.12 12.46 5.58
N ALA A 144 -3.07 11.70 6.68
CA ALA A 144 -3.90 11.96 7.86
C ALA A 144 -3.58 13.32 8.50
N GLU A 145 -2.30 13.63 8.70
CA GLU A 145 -1.86 14.88 9.33
C GLU A 145 -2.16 16.11 8.47
N THR A 146 -2.17 15.96 7.15
CA THR A 146 -2.52 17.06 6.22
C THR A 146 -4.02 17.22 6.03
N SER A 147 -4.79 16.12 6.12
CA SER A 147 -6.23 16.13 5.83
C SER A 147 -7.07 16.50 7.04
N PHE A 148 -6.54 16.33 8.25
CA PHE A 148 -7.31 16.45 9.48
C PHE A 148 -6.54 17.21 10.56
N ALA A 149 -7.24 18.09 11.27
CA ALA A 149 -6.76 18.57 12.56
C ALA A 149 -7.00 17.51 13.65
N PRO A 150 -6.15 17.45 14.69
CA PRO A 150 -6.42 16.66 15.89
C PRO A 150 -7.80 17.00 16.47
N LEU A 151 -8.49 15.98 16.99
CA LEU A 151 -9.81 16.13 17.57
C LEU A 151 -9.75 16.98 18.83
N VAL A 152 -10.73 17.89 18.94
CA VAL A 152 -11.08 18.49 20.23
C VAL A 152 -11.75 17.39 21.07
N GLN A 153 -11.45 17.35 22.36
CA GLN A 153 -11.88 16.30 23.29
C GLN A 153 -13.39 16.00 23.16
N ALA A 154 -13.74 14.70 23.14
CA ALA A 154 -15.09 14.14 22.98
C ALA A 154 -15.72 14.13 21.57
N LYS A 155 -15.02 14.57 20.51
CA LYS A 155 -15.50 14.33 19.13
C LYS A 155 -15.15 12.92 18.64
N GLU A 156 -16.07 12.31 17.90
CA GLU A 156 -15.80 11.08 17.16
C GLU A 156 -15.30 11.40 15.76
N ARG A 157 -14.32 10.62 15.28
CA ARG A 157 -13.98 10.55 13.85
C ARG A 157 -13.51 9.13 13.54
N LYS A 158 -14.23 8.46 12.65
CA LYS A 158 -13.95 7.09 12.22
C LYS A 158 -13.18 7.12 10.90
N LEU A 159 -12.13 6.31 10.82
CA LEU A 159 -11.47 5.98 9.56
C LEU A 159 -11.68 4.49 9.24
N ILE A 160 -12.08 4.18 8.02
CA ILE A 160 -12.15 2.82 7.50
C ILE A 160 -11.22 2.74 6.29
N ILE A 161 -10.19 1.91 6.38
CA ILE A 161 -9.18 1.71 5.35
C ILE A 161 -9.46 0.39 4.64
N TYR A 162 -9.65 0.43 3.34
CA TYR A 162 -9.71 -0.73 2.48
C TYR A 162 -8.39 -0.88 1.72
N SER A 163 -7.79 -2.06 1.79
CA SER A 163 -6.52 -2.35 1.11
C SER A 163 -6.45 -3.79 0.64
N ASP A 164 -5.46 -4.11 -0.19
CA ASP A 164 -5.06 -5.48 -0.45
C ASP A 164 -4.44 -6.14 0.79
N ARG A 165 -4.04 -7.42 0.66
CA ARG A 165 -3.43 -8.21 1.72
C ARG A 165 -1.90 -8.30 1.64
N CYS A 166 -1.25 -7.42 0.88
CA CYS A 166 0.20 -7.46 0.72
C CYS A 166 0.89 -7.35 2.09
N CYS A 167 1.56 -8.42 2.52
CA CYS A 167 2.20 -8.47 3.84
C CYS A 167 3.38 -7.50 3.94
N GLY A 168 4.10 -7.28 2.83
CA GLY A 168 5.22 -6.34 2.78
C GLY A 168 4.81 -4.86 2.87
N GLN A 169 3.53 -4.55 2.63
CA GLN A 169 3.04 -3.17 2.48
C GLN A 169 1.88 -2.85 3.43
N ASN A 170 0.74 -3.54 3.29
CA ASN A 170 -0.53 -3.17 3.93
C ASN A 170 -0.93 -4.04 5.13
N ASN A 171 -0.70 -5.36 5.05
CA ASN A 171 -1.13 -6.33 6.07
C ASN A 171 0.01 -6.74 6.99
N ASN A 172 0.46 -5.80 7.83
CA ASN A 172 1.56 -6.00 8.76
C ASN A 172 1.41 -5.18 10.03
N TRP A 173 2.24 -5.50 11.00
CA TRP A 173 2.26 -4.82 12.29
C TRP A 173 2.56 -3.33 12.18
N ARG A 174 3.34 -2.88 11.20
CA ARG A 174 3.70 -1.46 11.07
C ARG A 174 2.48 -0.59 10.74
N VAL A 175 1.63 -1.03 9.82
CA VAL A 175 0.36 -0.33 9.52
C VAL A 175 -0.57 -0.37 10.74
N LEU A 176 -0.66 -1.49 11.45
CA LEU A 176 -1.45 -1.58 12.70
C LEU A 176 -0.92 -0.65 13.82
N ASN A 177 0.40 -0.54 13.96
CA ASN A 177 1.04 0.40 14.88
C ASN A 177 0.70 1.86 14.48
N LEU A 178 0.72 2.18 13.18
CA LEU A 178 0.31 3.50 12.69
C LEU A 178 -1.17 3.79 13.00
N MET A 179 -2.07 2.83 12.83
CA MET A 179 -3.48 3.02 13.18
C MET A 179 -3.62 3.39 14.67
N ALA A 180 -2.96 2.65 15.56
CA ALA A 180 -2.97 2.92 16.99
C ALA A 180 -2.29 4.27 17.33
N LEU A 181 -1.23 4.64 16.62
CA LEU A 181 -0.56 5.93 16.75
C LEU A 181 -1.53 7.09 16.44
N LEU A 182 -2.21 7.03 15.29
CA LEU A 182 -3.16 8.07 14.85
C LEU A 182 -4.34 8.22 15.82
N VAL A 183 -4.79 7.11 16.42
CA VAL A 183 -5.79 7.13 17.50
C VAL A 183 -5.22 7.79 18.75
N SER A 184 -4.01 7.42 19.17
CA SER A 184 -3.39 8.00 20.39
C SER A 184 -3.12 9.50 20.27
N ARG A 185 -2.82 9.98 19.05
CA ARG A 185 -2.63 11.40 18.72
C ARG A 185 -3.94 12.16 18.54
N GLY A 186 -5.08 11.48 18.65
CA GLY A 186 -6.40 12.10 18.54
C GLY A 186 -6.78 12.52 17.12
N TYR A 187 -6.15 11.98 16.06
CA TYR A 187 -6.62 12.25 14.70
C TYR A 187 -7.95 11.53 14.42
N PHE A 188 -8.12 10.35 15.00
CA PHE A 188 -9.32 9.52 14.86
C PHE A 188 -9.69 8.91 16.22
N SER A 189 -10.97 8.77 16.51
CA SER A 189 -11.43 8.03 17.69
C SER A 189 -11.41 6.51 17.46
N LYS A 190 -11.44 6.09 16.19
CA LYS A 190 -11.55 4.68 15.77
C LYS A 190 -11.02 4.50 14.35
N ILE A 191 -10.20 3.47 14.16
CA ILE A 191 -9.71 3.09 12.83
C ILE A 191 -9.97 1.61 12.61
N GLU A 192 -10.56 1.28 11.46
CA GLU A 192 -10.75 -0.07 10.95
C GLU A 192 -9.93 -0.24 9.69
N GLN A 193 -9.19 -1.34 9.56
CA GLN A 193 -8.61 -1.77 8.28
C GLN A 193 -9.31 -3.05 7.85
N LYS A 194 -9.88 -3.05 6.64
CA LYS A 194 -10.62 -4.15 6.04
C LYS A 194 -9.90 -4.58 4.77
N PHE A 195 -9.52 -5.83 4.72
CA PHE A 195 -8.77 -6.36 3.59
C PHE A 195 -9.69 -6.85 2.48
N MET A 196 -9.35 -6.55 1.23
CA MET A 196 -10.03 -7.14 0.08
C MET A 196 -9.56 -8.58 -0.16
N VAL A 197 -10.34 -9.33 -0.93
CA VAL A 197 -10.01 -10.71 -1.29
C VAL A 197 -9.21 -10.71 -2.60
N SER A 198 -7.96 -11.17 -2.56
CA SER A 198 -7.01 -11.14 -3.67
C SER A 198 -7.53 -11.82 -4.95
N GLY A 199 -7.17 -11.30 -6.13
CA GLY A 199 -7.48 -11.92 -7.44
C GLY A 199 -8.93 -11.79 -7.93
N HIS A 200 -9.84 -11.31 -7.09
CA HIS A 200 -11.27 -11.13 -7.45
C HIS A 200 -11.87 -9.81 -6.92
N SER A 201 -11.02 -8.93 -6.38
CA SER A 201 -11.43 -7.63 -5.87
C SER A 201 -10.65 -6.51 -6.54
N PHE A 202 -11.27 -5.84 -7.50
CA PHE A 202 -10.92 -4.49 -7.96
C PHE A 202 -11.13 -3.43 -6.87
N LEU A 203 -10.06 -2.81 -6.41
CA LEU A 203 -10.17 -1.62 -5.57
C LEU A 203 -10.58 -0.41 -6.44
N PRO A 204 -11.28 0.59 -5.86
CA PRO A 204 -11.52 1.86 -6.54
C PRO A 204 -10.23 2.53 -7.08
N CYS A 205 -9.08 2.23 -6.48
CA CYS A 205 -7.76 2.67 -6.95
C CYS A 205 -7.43 2.14 -8.36
N ASP A 206 -7.87 0.95 -8.74
CA ASP A 206 -7.61 0.36 -10.06
C ASP A 206 -8.15 1.20 -11.21
N ARG A 207 -9.28 1.89 -11.00
CA ARG A 207 -9.84 2.80 -12.01
C ARG A 207 -8.92 4.01 -12.24
N SER A 208 -8.32 4.50 -11.16
CA SER A 208 -7.34 5.57 -11.22
C SER A 208 -6.08 5.11 -11.96
N PHE A 209 -5.57 3.93 -11.62
CA PHE A 209 -4.40 3.35 -12.30
C PHE A 209 -4.66 3.06 -13.77
N ALA A 210 -5.81 2.50 -14.14
CA ALA A 210 -6.19 2.30 -15.54
C ALA A 210 -6.21 3.61 -16.34
N THR A 211 -6.61 4.72 -15.70
CA THR A 211 -6.56 6.06 -16.31
C THR A 211 -5.11 6.52 -16.50
N LEU A 212 -4.27 6.35 -15.48
CA LEU A 212 -2.85 6.68 -15.54
C LEU A 212 -2.11 5.84 -16.58
N ASP A 213 -2.38 4.55 -16.69
CA ASP A 213 -1.73 3.65 -17.65
C ASP A 213 -2.10 4.00 -19.09
N LYS A 214 -3.36 4.38 -19.34
CA LYS A 214 -3.78 4.91 -20.65
C LYS A 214 -3.02 6.18 -20.99
N ARG A 215 -2.88 7.10 -20.03
CA ARG A 215 -2.11 8.35 -20.23
C ARG A 215 -0.63 8.06 -20.45
N ARG A 216 -0.05 7.14 -19.69
CA ARG A 216 1.36 6.71 -19.78
C ARG A 216 1.72 6.20 -21.16
N LYS A 217 0.86 5.39 -21.78
CA LYS A 217 1.08 4.82 -23.13
C LYS A 217 1.28 5.88 -24.23
N VAL A 218 0.78 7.10 -24.01
CA VAL A 218 0.89 8.21 -24.97
C VAL A 218 1.76 9.36 -24.47
N SER A 219 2.51 9.15 -23.38
CA SER A 219 3.36 10.17 -22.77
C SER A 219 4.83 9.79 -22.90
N THR A 220 5.67 10.77 -23.18
CA THR A 220 7.13 10.65 -23.07
C THR A 220 7.53 11.10 -21.67
N LEU A 221 8.16 10.20 -20.93
CA LEU A 221 8.53 10.37 -19.52
C LEU A 221 10.03 10.17 -19.41
N HIS A 222 10.78 11.25 -19.25
CA HIS A 222 12.22 11.19 -19.07
C HIS A 222 12.60 11.12 -17.60
N THR A 223 11.88 11.80 -16.72
CA THR A 223 12.21 11.96 -15.30
C THR A 223 11.02 11.65 -14.39
N PRO A 224 11.24 11.46 -13.08
CA PRO A 224 10.15 11.39 -12.10
C PRO A 224 9.22 12.62 -12.13
N SER A 225 9.75 13.80 -12.47
CA SER A 225 8.93 15.02 -12.62
C SER A 225 7.93 14.89 -13.78
N ASP A 226 8.32 14.25 -14.88
CA ASP A 226 7.40 13.99 -15.99
C ASP A 226 6.28 13.03 -15.58
N VAL A 227 6.56 12.07 -14.68
CA VAL A 227 5.53 11.19 -14.11
C VAL A 227 4.54 12.01 -13.28
N ALA A 228 5.03 12.94 -12.45
CA ALA A 228 4.18 13.82 -11.66
C ALA A 228 3.26 14.68 -12.55
N GLU A 229 3.82 15.30 -13.59
CA GLU A 229 3.05 16.11 -14.55
C GLU A 229 2.06 15.27 -15.36
N MET A 230 2.46 14.06 -15.77
CA MET A 230 1.57 13.11 -16.42
C MET A 230 0.37 12.77 -15.53
N ILE A 231 0.60 12.53 -14.23
CA ILE A 231 -0.48 12.25 -13.27
C ILE A 231 -1.39 13.48 -13.12
N ARG A 232 -0.83 14.69 -12.94
CA ARG A 232 -1.61 15.94 -12.85
C ARG A 232 -2.50 16.16 -14.09
N GLY A 233 -1.96 15.88 -15.27
CA GLY A 233 -2.64 16.05 -16.56
C GLY A 233 -3.48 14.85 -17.03
N ALA A 234 -3.55 13.75 -16.27
CA ALA A 234 -4.24 12.53 -16.73
C ALA A 234 -5.76 12.67 -16.79
N ARG A 235 -6.34 13.63 -16.05
CA ARG A 235 -7.78 13.90 -16.01
C ARG A 235 -8.03 15.41 -16.09
N GLN A 236 -8.94 15.80 -16.97
CA GLN A 236 -9.37 17.19 -17.09
C GLN A 236 -10.33 17.61 -15.96
N LEU A 237 -11.26 16.71 -15.62
CA LEU A 237 -12.23 16.91 -14.54
C LEU A 237 -11.78 16.14 -13.29
N HIS A 238 -11.69 16.86 -12.17
CA HIS A 238 -11.16 16.38 -10.88
C HIS A 238 -9.75 15.77 -11.03
N PRO A 239 -8.74 16.61 -11.34
CA PRO A 239 -7.37 16.16 -11.51
C PRO A 239 -6.85 15.49 -10.22
N PHE A 240 -5.97 14.52 -10.38
CA PHE A 240 -5.34 13.83 -9.26
C PHE A 240 -4.55 14.80 -8.39
N LYS A 241 -4.61 14.64 -7.08
CA LYS A 241 -3.75 15.38 -6.15
C LYS A 241 -2.40 14.66 -6.05
N VAL A 242 -1.36 15.20 -6.68
CA VAL A 242 -0.01 14.63 -6.57
C VAL A 242 0.69 15.14 -5.32
N THR A 243 1.12 14.21 -4.47
CA THR A 243 1.98 14.47 -3.31
C THR A 243 3.35 13.84 -3.58
N GLU A 244 4.30 14.65 -4.03
CA GLU A 244 5.68 14.19 -4.22
C GLU A 244 6.34 14.00 -2.86
N MET A 245 6.61 12.74 -2.51
CA MET A 245 7.21 12.35 -1.23
C MET A 245 8.72 12.51 -1.31
N LYS A 246 9.31 13.08 -0.26
CA LYS A 246 10.76 13.31 -0.10
C LYS A 246 11.30 12.44 1.04
N CYS A 247 12.61 12.27 1.14
CA CYS A 247 13.26 11.54 2.25
C CYS A 247 12.75 12.01 3.63
N ALA A 248 12.55 13.32 3.79
CA ALA A 248 12.03 13.94 5.01
C ALA A 248 10.58 13.55 5.39
N ASP A 249 9.80 13.04 4.44
CA ASP A 249 8.42 12.60 4.67
C ASP A 249 8.35 11.17 5.23
N PHE A 250 9.37 10.36 4.98
CA PHE A 250 9.43 8.97 5.40
C PHE A 250 9.94 8.86 6.83
N ARG A 251 9.15 8.26 7.71
CA ARG A 251 9.44 8.16 9.15
C ARG A 251 9.76 6.73 9.53
N GLN A 252 10.74 6.55 10.42
CA GLN A 252 11.10 5.26 10.97
C GLN A 252 10.02 4.78 11.96
N LEU A 253 8.90 4.32 11.41
CA LEU A 253 7.75 3.83 12.17
C LEU A 253 8.02 2.36 12.59
N PRO A 254 8.05 2.07 13.90
CA PRO A 254 8.32 0.73 14.39
C PRO A 254 7.15 -0.22 14.15
N ASP A 255 7.44 -1.51 13.99
CA ASP A 255 6.47 -2.60 13.98
C ASP A 255 6.25 -3.23 15.37
N ALA A 256 7.07 -2.86 16.36
CA ALA A 256 7.14 -3.48 17.68
C ALA A 256 6.69 -2.57 18.83
N THR A 257 6.07 -1.40 18.59
CA THR A 257 5.51 -0.58 19.69
C THR A 257 4.35 -1.30 20.38
N LEU A 258 3.50 -1.95 19.59
CA LEU A 258 2.48 -2.86 20.10
C LEU A 258 3.10 -4.22 20.45
N LYS A 259 2.67 -4.81 21.58
CA LYS A 259 3.00 -6.20 21.92
C LYS A 259 2.38 -7.14 20.89
N HIS A 260 3.14 -8.11 20.42
CA HIS A 260 2.65 -9.20 19.57
C HIS A 260 2.10 -10.35 20.44
N PRO A 261 0.79 -10.56 20.53
CA PRO A 261 0.19 -11.58 21.38
C PRO A 261 0.45 -12.98 20.79
N PRO A 262 0.77 -13.99 21.62
CA PRO A 262 0.91 -15.36 21.15
C PRO A 262 -0.35 -15.85 20.42
N GLY A 263 -0.16 -16.50 19.26
CA GLY A 263 -1.26 -17.00 18.43
C GLY A 263 -1.98 -15.95 17.59
N PHE A 264 -1.66 -14.66 17.72
CA PHE A 264 -2.22 -13.64 16.84
C PHE A 264 -1.45 -13.59 15.51
N LEU A 265 -2.01 -14.27 14.50
CA LEU A 265 -1.54 -14.18 13.12
C LEU A 265 -2.29 -13.06 12.40
N ILE A 266 -1.68 -11.86 12.35
CA ILE A 266 -2.26 -10.68 11.69
C ILE A 266 -2.64 -10.97 10.23
N THR A 267 -1.78 -11.71 9.53
CA THR A 267 -1.96 -12.06 8.12
C THR A 267 -3.21 -12.88 7.86
N SER A 268 -3.71 -13.62 8.86
CA SER A 268 -4.92 -14.43 8.76
C SER A 268 -6.22 -13.65 8.99
N MET A 269 -6.15 -12.39 9.47
CA MET A 269 -7.34 -11.58 9.73
C MET A 269 -7.82 -10.87 8.46
N MET A 270 -9.13 -10.64 8.39
CA MET A 270 -9.76 -9.80 7.36
C MET A 270 -9.99 -8.39 7.85
N TRP A 271 -10.34 -8.21 9.12
CA TRP A 271 -10.61 -6.90 9.70
C TRP A 271 -9.72 -6.71 10.93
N LEU A 272 -9.12 -5.53 11.02
CA LEU A 272 -8.39 -5.04 12.18
C LEU A 272 -9.07 -3.77 12.66
N LYS A 273 -9.18 -3.58 13.98
CA LYS A 273 -9.78 -2.38 14.56
C LYS A 273 -9.06 -1.97 15.83
N VAL A 274 -8.80 -0.67 15.94
CA VAL A 274 -8.28 0.01 17.13
C VAL A 274 -9.19 1.19 17.50
N THR A 275 -9.32 1.47 18.80
CA THR A 275 -10.23 2.53 19.29
C THR A 275 -9.61 3.29 20.45
N ALA A 276 -9.99 4.57 20.61
CA ALA A 276 -9.54 5.40 21.73
C ALA A 276 -10.13 4.93 23.08
N THR A 277 -11.28 4.25 23.06
CA THR A 277 -11.97 3.74 24.26
C THR A 277 -11.40 2.41 24.76
N ASP A 278 -10.76 1.64 23.87
CA ASP A 278 -10.07 0.38 24.18
C ASP A 278 -8.68 0.38 23.51
N PRO A 279 -7.75 1.24 23.96
CA PRO A 279 -6.42 1.39 23.36
C PRO A 279 -5.49 0.21 23.69
N TRP A 280 -5.85 -0.65 24.64
CA TRP A 280 -5.06 -1.82 25.05
C TRP A 280 -5.38 -3.07 24.23
N CYS A 281 -6.45 -3.08 23.43
CA CYS A 281 -6.80 -4.19 22.54
C CYS A 281 -6.77 -3.82 21.07
N VAL A 282 -6.40 -4.81 20.26
CA VAL A 282 -6.80 -4.86 18.85
C VAL A 282 -7.99 -5.80 18.74
N HIS A 283 -9.01 -5.37 18.01
CA HIS A 283 -10.14 -6.22 17.68
C HIS A 283 -10.00 -6.76 16.26
N THR A 284 -10.28 -8.04 16.06
CA THR A 284 -10.17 -8.67 14.74
C THR A 284 -11.39 -9.49 14.33
N LYS A 285 -11.55 -9.65 13.01
CA LYS A 285 -12.43 -10.65 12.41
C LYS A 285 -11.67 -11.46 11.36
N GLY A 286 -11.94 -12.76 11.27
CA GLY A 286 -11.39 -13.67 10.27
C GLY A 286 -12.17 -13.67 8.96
N SER A 287 -13.31 -12.99 8.88
CA SER A 287 -14.15 -12.90 7.69
C SER A 287 -14.86 -11.54 7.56
N HIS A 288 -15.50 -11.29 6.41
CA HIS A 288 -16.43 -10.16 6.21
C HIS A 288 -17.84 -10.44 6.76
N SER A 289 -18.03 -11.51 7.53
CA SER A 289 -19.34 -11.81 8.10
C SER A 289 -19.71 -10.78 9.17
N LEU A 290 -20.87 -10.15 9.01
CA LEU A 290 -21.43 -9.27 10.04
C LEU A 290 -21.80 -10.04 11.32
N TYR A 291 -22.13 -11.33 11.19
CA TYR A 291 -22.48 -12.22 12.31
C TYR A 291 -21.25 -12.71 13.10
N GLU A 292 -20.04 -12.60 12.54
CA GLU A 292 -18.83 -12.93 13.28
C GLU A 292 -18.60 -11.88 14.37
N GLY A 293 -18.54 -12.32 15.63
CA GLY A 293 -18.17 -11.47 16.76
C GLY A 293 -16.70 -11.03 16.68
N TRP A 294 -16.38 -9.89 17.26
CA TRP A 294 -15.00 -9.41 17.35
C TRP A 294 -14.19 -10.32 18.29
N LYS A 295 -13.01 -10.77 17.84
CA LYS A 295 -11.98 -11.33 18.72
C LYS A 295 -11.13 -10.20 19.29
N HIS A 296 -10.63 -10.35 20.51
CA HIS A 296 -9.90 -9.32 21.23
C HIS A 296 -8.48 -9.79 21.54
N TRP A 297 -7.48 -8.96 21.26
CA TRP A 297 -6.08 -9.29 21.46
C TRP A 297 -5.39 -8.19 22.26
N LEU A 298 -4.88 -8.54 23.45
CA LEU A 298 -4.19 -7.59 24.32
C LEU A 298 -2.81 -7.21 23.74
N ILE A 299 -2.68 -5.99 23.26
CA ILE A 299 -1.48 -5.43 22.61
C ILE A 299 -0.57 -4.65 23.55
N THR A 300 -0.82 -4.75 24.85
CA THR A 300 -0.03 -4.12 25.91
C THR A 300 0.44 -5.16 26.92
N LYS A 301 1.45 -4.80 27.73
CA LYS A 301 1.88 -5.67 28.83
C LYS A 301 0.86 -5.60 29.96
N GLN A 302 0.26 -6.73 30.30
CA GLN A 302 -0.59 -6.84 31.47
C GLN A 302 0.24 -6.62 32.74
N ARG A 303 -0.23 -5.76 33.63
CA ARG A 303 0.36 -5.56 34.96
C ARG A 303 -0.43 -6.39 35.98
N LYS A 304 0.26 -6.98 36.96
CA LYS A 304 -0.43 -7.69 38.06
C LYS A 304 -1.33 -6.68 38.79
N ASN A 305 -2.61 -7.03 38.94
CA ASN A 305 -3.62 -6.28 39.70
C ASN A 305 -3.84 -4.82 39.26
N GLN A 306 -3.50 -4.46 38.02
CA GLN A 306 -3.76 -3.13 37.45
C GLN A 306 -4.30 -3.25 36.02
N PRO A 307 -5.16 -2.33 35.57
CA PRO A 307 -5.53 -2.25 34.16
C PRO A 307 -4.28 -2.04 33.31
N PRO A 308 -4.21 -2.65 32.11
CA PRO A 308 -3.09 -2.47 31.21
C PRO A 308 -2.93 -0.98 30.84
N PRO A 309 -1.72 -0.42 30.87
CA PRO A 309 -1.51 0.94 30.37
C PRO A 309 -1.75 0.96 28.85
N ALA A 310 -2.23 2.09 28.33
CA ALA A 310 -2.29 2.30 26.89
C ALA A 310 -0.87 2.21 26.27
N PRO A 311 -0.74 1.80 24.99
CA PRO A 311 0.54 1.82 24.30
C PRO A 311 1.13 3.23 24.28
N LEU A 312 2.43 3.32 24.57
CA LEU A 312 3.16 4.59 24.52
C LEU A 312 3.78 4.75 23.14
N PHE A 313 3.42 5.83 22.47
CA PHE A 313 3.99 6.22 21.18
C PHE A 313 4.90 7.43 21.33
N SER A 314 5.89 7.54 20.45
CA SER A 314 6.75 8.71 20.41
C SER A 314 5.99 9.91 19.86
N THR A 315 6.28 11.09 20.40
CA THR A 315 5.79 12.37 19.86
C THR A 315 6.34 12.61 18.46
N THR A 316 7.58 12.20 18.21
CA THR A 316 8.26 12.33 16.92
C THR A 316 9.00 11.05 16.55
N TYR A 317 9.07 10.74 15.26
CA TYR A 317 9.86 9.64 14.72
C TYR A 317 10.97 10.21 13.83
N ALA A 318 12.16 9.61 13.92
CA ALA A 318 13.28 9.94 13.05
C ALA A 318 12.92 9.70 11.57
N ARG A 319 13.69 10.27 10.65
CA ARG A 319 13.52 9.95 9.23
C ARG A 319 13.94 8.50 9.00
N ALA A 320 13.24 7.81 8.12
CA ALA A 320 13.67 6.50 7.65
C ALA A 320 14.85 6.62 6.67
N TYR A 321 14.92 7.77 5.98
CA TYR A 321 15.96 8.11 5.02
C TYR A 321 16.45 9.52 5.34
N GLU A 322 17.69 9.65 5.80
CA GLU A 322 18.30 10.95 6.07
C GLU A 322 18.70 11.63 4.75
N ASP A 323 19.28 10.84 3.84
CA ASP A 323 19.78 11.24 2.54
C ASP A 323 19.15 10.38 1.41
N PRO A 324 19.23 10.82 0.14
CA PRO A 324 18.87 10.01 -1.01
C PRO A 324 19.55 8.64 -1.00
N LEU A 325 18.86 7.63 -1.53
CA LEU A 325 19.40 6.28 -1.65
C LEU A 325 20.27 6.18 -2.91
N PRO A 326 21.45 5.55 -2.82
CA PRO A 326 22.28 5.29 -3.99
C PRO A 326 21.60 4.28 -4.91
N ILE A 327 21.85 4.43 -6.21
CA ILE A 327 21.39 3.53 -7.26
C ILE A 327 22.41 2.42 -7.46
N LYS A 328 21.92 1.18 -7.58
CA LYS A 328 22.76 0.02 -7.89
C LYS A 328 23.66 0.27 -9.08
N LYS A 329 24.94 -0.09 -8.95
CA LYS A 329 26.01 0.22 -9.90
C LYS A 329 25.67 -0.06 -11.35
N GLU A 330 25.11 -1.23 -11.64
CA GLU A 330 24.82 -1.59 -13.02
C GLU A 330 23.58 -0.88 -13.57
N LYS A 331 22.58 -0.58 -12.72
CA LYS A 331 21.46 0.28 -13.11
C LYS A 331 21.93 1.69 -13.38
N HIS A 332 22.78 2.24 -12.52
CA HIS A 332 23.38 3.55 -12.72
C HIS A 332 24.15 3.60 -14.06
N CYS A 333 24.99 2.60 -14.34
CA CYS A 333 25.69 2.48 -15.63
C CYS A 333 24.74 2.47 -16.83
N ASP A 334 23.64 1.73 -16.75
CA ASP A 334 22.61 1.70 -17.80
C ASP A 334 21.95 3.07 -17.97
N LEU A 335 21.57 3.75 -16.88
CA LEU A 335 20.99 5.10 -16.91
C LEU A 335 21.95 6.14 -17.54
N MET A 336 23.24 6.06 -17.22
CA MET A 336 24.26 6.95 -17.81
C MET A 336 24.38 6.77 -19.33
N LYS A 337 24.23 5.54 -19.84
CA LYS A 337 24.22 5.28 -21.29
C LYS A 337 23.00 5.88 -21.99
N MET A 338 21.87 6.00 -21.29
CA MET A 338 20.64 6.58 -21.85
C MET A 338 20.72 8.11 -22.01
N LEU A 339 21.64 8.79 -21.32
CA LEU A 339 21.71 10.26 -21.28
C LEU A 339 21.77 10.90 -22.67
N ALA A 340 22.48 10.27 -23.60
CA ALA A 340 22.62 10.75 -24.98
C ALA A 340 21.28 10.86 -25.74
N TYR A 341 20.22 10.21 -25.27
CA TYR A 341 18.90 10.17 -25.88
C TYR A 341 17.87 11.02 -25.13
N MET A 342 18.30 11.82 -24.15
CA MET A 342 17.42 12.58 -23.26
C MET A 342 17.66 14.08 -23.37
N PRO A 343 16.65 14.93 -23.09
CA PRO A 343 16.82 16.38 -23.02
C PRO A 343 17.75 16.80 -21.87
N ALA A 344 18.29 18.02 -21.93
CA ALA A 344 19.31 18.50 -21.00
C ALA A 344 18.85 18.48 -19.53
N GLU A 345 17.59 18.79 -19.28
CA GLU A 345 16.99 18.78 -17.94
C GLU A 345 16.97 17.37 -17.35
N ALA A 346 16.64 16.37 -18.17
CA ALA A 346 16.68 14.98 -17.75
C ALA A 346 18.11 14.50 -17.50
N GLN A 347 19.06 14.90 -18.36
CA GLN A 347 20.47 14.59 -18.14
C GLN A 347 20.99 15.16 -16.82
N ALA A 348 20.61 16.41 -16.49
CA ALA A 348 20.96 17.04 -15.22
C ALA A 348 20.41 16.26 -14.03
N PHE A 349 19.13 15.84 -14.07
CA PHE A 349 18.53 15.02 -13.02
C PHE A 349 19.30 13.70 -12.81
N TYR A 350 19.52 12.92 -13.87
CA TYR A 350 20.22 11.64 -13.75
C TYR A 350 21.67 11.80 -13.27
N GLY A 351 22.34 12.90 -13.63
CA GLY A 351 23.68 13.22 -13.14
C GLY A 351 23.76 13.51 -11.65
N THR A 352 22.64 13.74 -10.96
CA THR A 352 22.59 13.91 -9.49
C THR A 352 22.38 12.61 -8.71
N LEU A 353 22.09 11.50 -9.39
CA LEU A 353 21.86 10.22 -8.72
C LEU A 353 23.18 9.68 -8.18
N GLU A 354 23.18 9.31 -6.91
CA GLU A 354 24.32 8.63 -6.30
C GLU A 354 24.40 7.18 -6.80
N CYS A 355 25.61 6.64 -6.90
CA CYS A 355 25.88 5.27 -7.32
C CYS A 355 26.44 4.48 -6.14
N GLU A 356 25.97 3.24 -5.93
CA GLU A 356 26.62 2.32 -5.00
C GLU A 356 28.07 2.04 -5.46
N GLU A 357 29.00 1.98 -4.50
CA GLU A 357 30.44 1.77 -4.75
C GLU A 357 30.75 0.42 -5.45
#